data_AF-A0A7K0M5E6-F1
#
_entry.id   AF-A0A7K0M5E6-F1
#
_cell.length_a   1.000
_cell.length_b   1.000
_cell.length_c   1.000
_cell.angle_alpha   90.00
_cell.angle_beta   90.00
_cell.angle_gamma   90.00
#
_symmetry.space_group_name_H-M   'P 1'
#
loop_
_entity.id
_entity.type
_entity.pdbx_description
1 polymer ?
#
loop_
_entity_poly.entity_id
_entity_poly.type
_entity_poly.pdbx_seq_one_letter_code
_entity_poly.pdbx_strand_id
1 'polypeptide(L)'
;MNTEANSTPKRSTFRHDASAGLVLGLQSVPDGLATGLLAGVNPLAGLYGYMVGTVSGAFSTSSSFMAVQGTGAMAMLVADVAVLRESSSPSRALVTLSVLTGIAMLVAGLLKLGSMLRFVSNAVMVGFINAVGVNIVLGQLANLTGYSADGPNRVVRAVNTFLHPGLLDGRTLAVGLCTVALIVVLERTPLRSLGLVVAVIATSASVHLLGWDQVATLNDLGVTLSGLPRPELPLLSVVPALLVPAVSLAFVGLVQGAGISANFLNADGTYPDPSRDFLGQGVANVASGLLQGMPVGGSVSASALNKEAGAGSRWSLVVASIVMAVVVVGFGSVVGQV
;
A
#
# COMPACT_ATOMS: atom_id res chain seq x y z
N MET A 1 -25.63 20.25 -7.09
CA MET A 1 -26.11 20.66 -5.76
C MET A 1 -25.95 19.46 -4.82
N ASN A 2 -25.46 19.70 -3.60
CA ASN A 2 -25.12 18.75 -2.52
C ASN A 2 -23.69 18.20 -2.43
N THR A 3 -22.67 19.03 -2.68
CA THR A 3 -21.29 18.75 -2.20
C THR A 3 -21.09 19.02 -0.70
N GLU A 4 -22.04 19.64 0.00
CA GLU A 4 -21.90 20.03 1.41
C GLU A 4 -22.28 18.92 2.42
N ALA A 5 -23.01 17.87 2.00
CA ALA A 5 -23.55 16.89 2.94
C ALA A 5 -22.51 15.89 3.50
N ASN A 6 -21.26 15.92 3.00
CA ASN A 6 -20.25 14.88 3.27
C ASN A 6 -18.94 15.40 3.89
N SER A 7 -18.84 16.71 4.18
CA SER A 7 -17.62 17.34 4.71
C SER A 7 -17.60 17.49 6.24
N THR A 8 -18.77 17.50 6.89
CA THR A 8 -18.86 17.68 8.35
C THR A 8 -19.09 16.35 9.06
N PRO A 9 -18.26 15.99 10.06
CA PRO A 9 -18.45 14.75 10.81
C PRO A 9 -19.76 14.83 11.58
N LYS A 10 -20.75 14.01 11.22
CA LYS A 10 -21.95 13.84 12.05
C LYS A 10 -21.50 13.22 13.37
N ARG A 11 -21.85 13.85 14.50
CA ARG A 11 -21.44 13.37 15.84
C ARG A 11 -21.79 11.89 16.10
N SER A 12 -22.81 11.37 15.43
CA SER A 12 -23.22 9.95 15.52
C SER A 12 -22.26 8.97 14.86
N THR A 13 -21.55 9.37 13.79
CA THR A 13 -20.64 8.47 13.06
C THR A 13 -19.20 8.56 13.57
N PHE A 14 -18.81 9.67 14.20
CA PHE A 14 -17.42 9.91 14.59
C PHE A 14 -16.81 8.82 15.47
N ARG A 15 -17.58 8.22 16.40
CA ARG A 15 -17.07 7.11 17.22
C ARG A 15 -16.74 5.88 16.39
N HIS A 16 -17.61 5.54 15.45
CA HIS A 16 -17.43 4.41 14.54
C HIS A 16 -16.29 4.69 13.54
N ASP A 17 -16.19 5.93 13.06
CA ASP A 17 -15.10 6.36 12.18
C ASP A 17 -13.74 6.34 12.92
N ALA A 18 -13.72 6.72 14.19
CA ALA A 18 -12.51 6.68 15.00
C ALA A 18 -12.05 5.24 15.28
N SER A 19 -12.97 4.32 15.59
CA SER A 19 -12.62 2.90 15.78
C SER A 19 -12.18 2.25 14.47
N ALA A 20 -12.88 2.50 13.37
CA ALA A 20 -12.52 1.98 12.06
C ALA A 20 -11.18 2.53 11.57
N GLY A 21 -10.95 3.82 11.78
CA GLY A 21 -9.67 4.47 11.46
C GLY A 21 -8.52 3.98 12.32
N LEU A 22 -8.75 3.68 13.59
CA LEU A 22 -7.73 3.05 14.46
C LEU A 22 -7.33 1.67 13.93
N VAL A 23 -8.31 0.84 13.61
CA VAL A 23 -8.07 -0.50 13.04
C VAL A 23 -7.31 -0.39 11.72
N LEU A 24 -7.79 0.43 10.79
CA LEU A 24 -7.15 0.61 9.49
C LEU A 24 -5.74 1.19 9.64
N GLY A 25 -5.56 2.20 10.48
CA GLY A 25 -4.28 2.87 10.68
C GLY A 25 -3.23 1.94 11.27
N LEU A 26 -3.58 1.14 12.29
CA LEU A 26 -2.68 0.15 12.86
C LEU A 26 -2.30 -0.94 11.85
N GLN A 27 -3.26 -1.41 11.05
CA GLN A 27 -3.02 -2.37 9.98
C GLN A 27 -2.10 -1.79 8.88
N SER A 28 -2.30 -0.52 8.54
CA SER A 28 -1.61 0.16 7.45
C SER A 28 -0.11 0.36 7.70
N VAL A 29 0.34 0.36 8.96
CA VAL A 29 1.76 0.53 9.30
C VAL A 29 2.62 -0.63 8.79
N PRO A 30 2.42 -1.89 9.26
CA PRO A 30 3.19 -3.02 8.76
C PRO A 30 2.94 -3.28 7.27
N ASP A 31 1.70 -3.09 6.78
CA ASP A 31 1.37 -3.29 5.37
C ASP A 31 2.08 -2.27 4.46
N GLY A 32 2.14 -1.00 4.87
CA GLY A 32 2.87 0.04 4.15
C GLY A 32 4.39 -0.21 4.09
N LEU A 33 4.99 -0.65 5.19
CA LEU A 33 6.41 -1.03 5.25
C LEU A 33 6.70 -2.23 4.34
N ALA A 34 5.87 -3.27 4.42
CA ALA A 34 5.95 -4.46 3.57
C ALA A 34 5.77 -4.10 2.08
N THR A 35 4.87 -3.17 1.76
CA THR A 35 4.65 -2.67 0.40
C THR A 35 5.89 -1.94 -0.13
N GLY A 36 6.58 -1.15 0.70
CA GLY A 36 7.85 -0.52 0.32
C GLY A 36 8.96 -1.54 0.05
N LEU A 37 9.07 -2.58 0.88
CA LEU A 37 9.99 -3.71 0.67
C LEU A 37 9.68 -4.47 -0.63
N LEU A 38 8.39 -4.76 -0.87
CA LEU A 38 7.89 -5.38 -2.10
C LEU A 38 8.27 -4.57 -3.34
N ALA A 39 8.25 -3.25 -3.23
CA ALA A 39 8.64 -2.32 -4.29
C ALA A 39 10.15 -2.19 -4.47
N GLY A 40 10.98 -2.82 -3.63
CA GLY A 40 12.43 -2.72 -3.69
C GLY A 40 12.95 -1.30 -3.39
N VAL A 41 12.16 -0.49 -2.67
CA VAL A 41 12.52 0.86 -2.26
C VAL A 41 12.62 0.94 -0.74
N ASN A 42 13.00 2.11 -0.21
CA ASN A 42 13.00 2.32 1.24
C ASN A 42 11.59 2.02 1.81
N PRO A 43 11.45 1.15 2.82
CA PRO A 43 10.15 0.79 3.42
C PRO A 43 9.34 2.00 3.90
N LEU A 44 10.00 3.07 4.34
CA LEU A 44 9.35 4.32 4.73
C LEU A 44 8.61 4.97 3.58
N ALA A 45 9.07 4.84 2.33
CA ALA A 45 8.35 5.38 1.19
C ALA A 45 6.98 4.69 0.98
N GLY A 46 6.88 3.41 1.33
CA GLY A 46 5.60 2.70 1.37
C GLY A 46 4.68 3.26 2.45
N LEU A 47 5.18 3.36 3.69
CA LEU A 47 4.41 3.91 4.82
C LEU A 47 3.99 5.37 4.62
N TYR A 48 4.88 6.22 4.10
CA TYR A 48 4.57 7.62 3.76
C TYR A 48 3.55 7.70 2.64
N GLY A 49 3.63 6.81 1.65
CA GLY A 49 2.62 6.68 0.61
C GLY A 49 1.24 6.38 1.19
N TYR A 50 1.14 5.41 2.10
CA TYR A 50 -0.12 5.09 2.78
C TYR A 50 -0.63 6.29 3.59
N MET A 51 0.23 6.89 4.41
CA MET A 51 -0.15 7.99 5.29
C MET A 51 -0.67 9.20 4.52
N VAL A 52 0.10 9.68 3.54
CA VAL A 52 -0.21 10.88 2.75
C VAL A 52 -1.29 10.58 1.71
N GLY A 53 -1.21 9.44 1.04
CA GLY A 53 -2.19 8.99 0.05
C GLY A 53 -3.58 8.85 0.66
N THR A 54 -3.69 8.25 1.85
CA THR A 54 -4.99 8.01 2.50
C THR A 54 -5.67 9.33 2.88
N VAL A 55 -4.93 10.27 3.50
CA VAL A 55 -5.53 11.55 3.93
C VAL A 55 -5.86 12.44 2.74
N SER A 56 -4.95 12.54 1.76
CA SER A 56 -5.19 13.35 0.56
C SER A 56 -6.33 12.79 -0.27
N GLY A 57 -6.37 11.47 -0.46
CA GLY A 57 -7.46 10.74 -1.10
C GLY A 57 -8.80 10.96 -0.42
N ALA A 58 -8.87 10.88 0.92
CA ALA A 58 -10.12 11.09 1.67
C ALA A 58 -10.80 12.44 1.37
N PHE A 59 -10.02 13.49 1.07
CA PHE A 59 -10.55 14.80 0.71
C PHE A 59 -10.80 14.98 -0.79
N SER A 60 -10.07 14.26 -1.64
CA SER A 60 -10.04 14.50 -3.08
C SER A 60 -10.88 13.51 -3.90
N THR A 61 -11.13 12.29 -3.39
CA THR A 61 -11.95 11.28 -4.06
C THR A 61 -13.44 11.53 -3.84
N SER A 62 -14.25 11.04 -4.78
CA SER A 62 -15.71 10.98 -4.63
C SER A 62 -16.16 9.78 -3.80
N SER A 63 -15.38 8.69 -3.82
CA SER A 63 -15.54 7.52 -2.96
C SER A 63 -15.17 7.86 -1.52
N SER A 64 -16.14 7.78 -0.61
CA SER A 64 -15.98 8.14 0.81
C SER A 64 -15.14 7.14 1.59
N PHE A 65 -15.09 5.88 1.15
CA PHE A 65 -14.42 4.79 1.86
C PHE A 65 -13.17 4.27 1.15
N MET A 66 -12.81 4.86 0.00
CA MET A 66 -11.63 4.45 -0.77
C MET A 66 -10.36 4.83 -0.02
N ALA A 67 -9.67 3.82 0.52
CA ALA A 67 -8.32 3.98 1.02
C ALA A 67 -7.34 4.06 -0.15
N VAL A 68 -6.78 5.25 -0.39
CA VAL A 68 -5.76 5.45 -1.44
C VAL A 68 -4.39 5.16 -0.83
N GLN A 69 -3.90 3.94 -1.06
CA GLN A 69 -2.69 3.39 -0.44
C GLN A 69 -1.83 2.68 -1.50
N GLY A 70 -0.58 2.34 -1.16
CA GLY A 70 0.20 1.48 -2.05
C GLY A 70 -0.49 0.13 -2.19
N THR A 71 -0.43 -0.50 -3.36
CA THR A 71 -0.97 -1.85 -3.56
C THR A 71 0.13 -2.80 -3.99
N GLY A 72 0.00 -4.09 -3.70
CA GLY A 72 0.99 -5.09 -4.13
C GLY A 72 1.22 -5.08 -5.64
N ALA A 73 0.18 -4.84 -6.45
CA ALA A 73 0.30 -4.68 -7.90
C ALA A 73 1.20 -3.51 -8.28
N MET A 74 0.98 -2.35 -7.67
CA MET A 74 1.77 -1.15 -7.94
C MET A 74 3.20 -1.30 -7.42
N ALA A 75 3.37 -1.89 -6.23
CA ALA A 75 4.69 -2.19 -5.67
C ALA A 75 5.51 -3.08 -6.62
N MET A 76 4.91 -4.13 -7.16
CA MET A 76 5.61 -4.99 -8.12
C MET A 76 6.03 -4.24 -9.38
N LEU A 77 5.23 -3.30 -9.88
CA LEU A 77 5.59 -2.47 -11.02
C LEU A 77 6.75 -1.51 -10.68
N VAL A 78 6.72 -0.91 -9.48
CA VAL A 78 7.80 -0.04 -9.00
C VAL A 78 9.12 -0.83 -8.91
N ALA A 79 9.09 -2.06 -8.41
CA ALA A 79 10.27 -2.93 -8.30
C ALA A 79 10.93 -3.22 -9.66
N ASP A 80 10.15 -3.21 -10.75
CA ASP A 80 10.65 -3.49 -12.10
C ASP A 80 11.17 -2.23 -12.82
N VAL A 81 11.09 -1.04 -12.21
CA VAL A 81 11.62 0.21 -12.78
C VAL A 81 13.13 0.33 -12.56
N ALA A 82 13.92 -0.05 -13.57
CA ALA A 82 15.39 -0.04 -13.51
C ALA A 82 16.00 1.31 -13.08
N VAL A 83 15.43 2.42 -13.55
CA VAL A 83 15.88 3.78 -13.24
C VAL A 83 15.93 4.07 -11.74
N LEU A 84 15.06 3.44 -10.93
CA LEU A 84 15.06 3.63 -9.47
C LEU A 84 16.29 3.00 -8.80
N ARG A 85 16.90 1.99 -9.42
CA ARG A 85 18.08 1.29 -8.91
C ARG A 85 19.39 1.90 -9.42
N GLU A 86 19.34 2.47 -10.61
CA GLU A 86 20.52 3.02 -11.31
C GLU A 86 20.75 4.51 -11.06
N SER A 87 19.72 5.24 -10.59
CA SER A 87 19.83 6.67 -10.31
C SER A 87 20.79 6.97 -9.17
N SER A 88 21.55 8.06 -9.29
CA SER A 88 22.35 8.63 -8.20
C SER A 88 21.50 9.15 -7.02
N SER A 89 20.19 9.33 -7.21
CA SER A 89 19.25 9.73 -6.16
C SER A 89 17.94 8.92 -6.27
N PRO A 90 17.94 7.66 -5.79
CA PRO A 90 16.78 6.77 -5.86
C PRO A 90 15.51 7.36 -5.22
N SER A 91 15.65 8.06 -4.09
CA SER A 91 14.52 8.73 -3.42
C SER A 91 13.85 9.75 -4.33
N ARG A 92 14.63 10.65 -4.95
CA ARG A 92 14.09 11.68 -5.85
C ARG A 92 13.56 11.11 -7.15
N ALA A 93 14.12 10.01 -7.64
CA ALA A 93 13.57 9.29 -8.79
C ALA A 93 12.20 8.69 -8.46
N LEU A 94 12.03 8.13 -7.26
CA LEU A 94 10.74 7.64 -6.77
C LEU A 94 9.71 8.78 -6.61
N VAL A 95 10.12 9.91 -6.04
CA VAL A 95 9.31 11.15 -5.98
C VAL A 95 8.82 11.53 -7.38
N THR A 96 9.72 11.58 -8.38
CA THR A 96 9.35 11.86 -9.77
C THR A 96 8.34 10.86 -10.30
N LEU A 97 8.54 9.57 -10.06
CA LEU A 97 7.62 8.52 -10.50
C LEU A 97 6.22 8.68 -9.89
N SER A 98 6.14 8.92 -8.58
CA SER A 98 4.87 9.18 -7.87
C SER A 98 4.16 10.42 -8.43
N VAL A 99 4.89 11.53 -8.61
CA VAL A 99 4.32 12.77 -9.15
C VAL A 99 3.82 12.57 -10.58
N LEU A 100 4.60 11.93 -11.46
CA LEU A 100 4.19 11.66 -12.85
C LEU A 100 2.99 10.71 -12.91
N THR A 101 2.93 9.71 -12.03
CA THR A 101 1.77 8.81 -11.89
C THR A 101 0.53 9.62 -11.53
N GLY A 102 0.67 10.53 -10.57
CA GLY A 102 -0.41 11.43 -10.16
C GLY A 102 -0.86 12.37 -11.27
N ILE A 103 0.07 12.96 -12.02
CA ILE A 103 -0.24 13.79 -13.19
C ILE A 103 -0.99 12.98 -14.25
N ALA A 104 -0.57 11.76 -14.55
CA ALA A 104 -1.25 10.91 -15.52
C ALA A 104 -2.70 10.58 -15.06
N MET A 105 -2.90 10.29 -13.78
CA MET A 105 -4.24 10.08 -13.20
C MET A 105 -5.10 11.34 -13.22
N LEU A 106 -4.53 12.51 -12.92
CA LEU A 106 -5.20 13.81 -13.03
C LEU A 106 -5.67 14.07 -14.46
N VAL A 107 -4.79 13.88 -15.45
CA VAL A 107 -5.13 14.02 -16.87
C VAL A 107 -6.26 13.06 -17.24
N ALA A 108 -6.18 11.79 -16.84
CA ALA A 108 -7.24 10.81 -17.10
C ALA A 108 -8.59 11.22 -16.48
N GLY A 109 -8.58 11.76 -15.26
CA GLY A 109 -9.77 12.27 -14.59
C GLY A 109 -10.37 13.51 -15.27
N LEU A 110 -9.52 14.46 -15.69
CA LEU A 110 -9.94 15.66 -16.43
C LEU A 110 -10.55 15.30 -17.80
N LEU A 111 -10.01 14.28 -18.45
CA LEU A 111 -10.53 13.73 -19.70
C LEU A 111 -11.77 12.84 -19.51
N LYS A 112 -12.26 12.68 -18.26
CA LYS A 112 -13.44 11.87 -17.91
C LYS A 112 -13.34 10.41 -18.35
N LEU A 113 -12.11 9.87 -18.33
CA LEU A 113 -11.84 8.47 -18.71
C LEU A 113 -12.39 7.46 -17.70
N GLY A 114 -12.87 7.90 -16.54
CA GLY A 114 -13.55 7.02 -15.58
C GLY A 114 -14.78 6.34 -16.19
N SER A 115 -15.44 6.98 -17.17
CA SER A 115 -16.56 6.37 -17.92
C SER A 115 -16.14 5.15 -18.74
N MET A 116 -14.87 5.02 -19.11
CA MET A 116 -14.35 3.89 -19.89
C MET A 116 -14.23 2.60 -19.08
N LEU A 117 -14.21 2.69 -17.75
CA LEU A 117 -14.13 1.52 -16.87
C LEU A 117 -15.30 0.56 -17.05
N ARG A 118 -16.47 1.06 -17.49
CA ARG A 118 -17.64 0.21 -17.82
C ARG A 118 -17.37 -0.79 -18.96
N PHE A 119 -16.31 -0.59 -19.74
CA PHE A 119 -15.92 -1.48 -20.83
C PHE A 119 -14.89 -2.53 -20.41
N VAL A 120 -14.36 -2.47 -19.18
CA VAL A 120 -13.49 -3.51 -18.64
C VAL A 120 -14.37 -4.66 -18.17
N SER A 121 -14.26 -5.82 -18.83
CA SER A 121 -15.07 -6.98 -18.46
C SER A 121 -14.64 -7.54 -17.11
N ASN A 122 -15.58 -8.16 -16.38
CA ASN A 122 -15.28 -8.87 -15.14
C ASN A 122 -14.19 -9.93 -15.32
N ALA A 123 -14.14 -10.59 -16.49
CA ALA A 123 -13.12 -11.58 -16.81
C ALA A 123 -11.70 -10.98 -16.83
N VAL A 124 -11.53 -9.77 -17.39
CA VAL A 124 -10.24 -9.07 -17.40
C VAL A 124 -9.82 -8.68 -15.98
N MET A 125 -10.77 -8.18 -15.17
CA MET A 125 -10.49 -7.82 -13.77
C MET A 125 -10.06 -9.03 -12.95
N VAL A 126 -10.77 -10.16 -13.07
CA VAL A 126 -10.43 -11.41 -12.38
C VAL A 126 -9.06 -11.94 -12.83
N GLY A 127 -8.78 -11.94 -14.14
CA GLY A 127 -7.48 -12.33 -14.68
C GLY A 127 -6.33 -11.46 -14.14
N PHE A 128 -6.54 -10.15 -14.08
CA PHE A 128 -5.57 -9.19 -13.55
C PHE A 128 -5.28 -9.42 -12.06
N ILE A 129 -6.33 -9.53 -11.22
CA ILE A 129 -6.18 -9.77 -9.77
C ILE A 129 -5.45 -11.09 -9.50
N ASN A 130 -5.80 -12.17 -10.23
CA ASN A 130 -5.13 -13.45 -10.09
C ASN A 130 -3.65 -13.38 -10.51
N ALA A 131 -3.34 -12.70 -11.62
CA ALA A 131 -1.96 -12.53 -12.08
C ALA A 131 -1.13 -11.73 -11.07
N VAL A 132 -1.68 -10.65 -10.51
CA VAL A 132 -1.07 -9.87 -9.43
C VAL A 132 -0.82 -10.75 -8.21
N GLY A 133 -1.82 -11.53 -7.78
CA GLY A 133 -1.71 -12.42 -6.62
C GLY A 133 -0.57 -13.43 -6.78
N VAL A 134 -0.49 -14.11 -7.93
CA VAL A 134 0.62 -15.02 -8.25
C VAL A 134 1.95 -14.27 -8.23
N ASN A 135 2.02 -13.09 -8.83
CA ASN A 135 3.24 -12.30 -8.90
C ASN A 135 3.74 -11.83 -7.52
N ILE A 136 2.83 -11.50 -6.59
CA ILE A 136 3.15 -11.17 -5.20
C ILE A 136 3.74 -12.40 -4.50
N VAL A 137 3.09 -13.57 -4.59
CA VAL A 137 3.58 -14.81 -3.97
C VAL A 137 4.99 -15.15 -4.46
N LEU A 138 5.22 -15.12 -5.77
CA LEU A 138 6.54 -15.38 -6.35
C LEU A 138 7.57 -14.33 -5.90
N GLY A 139 7.16 -13.07 -5.77
CA GLY A 139 8.00 -11.97 -5.31
C GLY A 139 8.40 -12.04 -3.83
N GLN A 140 7.68 -12.82 -3.01
CA GLN A 140 7.93 -12.93 -1.57
C GLN A 140 8.73 -14.16 -1.16
N LEU A 141 9.03 -15.08 -2.08
CA LEU A 141 9.75 -16.31 -1.75
C LEU A 141 11.12 -16.03 -1.12
N ALA A 142 11.87 -15.03 -1.59
CA ALA A 142 13.18 -14.69 -1.03
C ALA A 142 13.09 -14.22 0.42
N ASN A 143 12.08 -13.41 0.75
CA ASN A 143 11.83 -12.93 2.11
C ASN A 143 11.34 -14.07 3.03
N LEU A 144 10.50 -14.96 2.51
CA LEU A 144 9.95 -16.08 3.27
C LEU A 144 11.00 -17.15 3.58
N THR A 145 11.94 -17.40 2.66
CA THR A 145 12.92 -18.48 2.82
C THR A 145 14.31 -18.02 3.26
N GLY A 146 14.55 -16.71 3.30
CA GLY A 146 15.88 -16.15 3.54
C GLY A 146 16.88 -16.35 2.39
N TYR A 147 16.44 -16.90 1.24
CA TYR A 147 17.30 -17.21 0.10
C TYR A 147 16.91 -16.40 -1.14
N SER A 148 17.82 -15.52 -1.57
CA SER A 148 17.68 -14.75 -2.81
C SER A 148 18.20 -15.55 -4.00
N ALA A 149 17.32 -16.35 -4.62
CA ALA A 149 17.65 -17.08 -5.84
C ALA A 149 17.85 -16.13 -7.03
N ASP A 150 18.87 -16.42 -7.85
CA ASP A 150 19.14 -15.73 -9.12
C ASP A 150 18.21 -16.22 -10.24
N GLY A 151 17.88 -15.31 -11.16
CA GLY A 151 17.12 -15.66 -12.36
C GLY A 151 16.61 -14.45 -13.14
N PRO A 152 16.32 -14.62 -14.45
CA PRO A 152 15.89 -13.53 -15.33
C PRO A 152 14.47 -13.04 -15.05
N ASN A 153 13.66 -13.86 -14.37
CA ASN A 153 12.31 -13.51 -13.97
C ASN A 153 11.92 -14.25 -12.68
N ARG A 154 10.81 -13.83 -12.07
CA ARG A 154 10.35 -14.36 -10.78
C ARG A 154 9.93 -15.82 -10.82
N VAL A 155 9.46 -16.32 -11.96
CA VAL A 155 9.12 -17.74 -12.14
C VAL A 155 10.38 -18.59 -12.07
N VAL A 156 11.43 -18.21 -12.78
CA VAL A 156 12.72 -18.92 -12.74
C VAL A 156 13.34 -18.82 -11.35
N ARG A 157 13.29 -17.65 -10.71
CA ARG A 157 13.76 -17.49 -9.31
C ARG A 157 13.02 -18.42 -8.36
N ALA A 158 11.69 -18.52 -8.47
CA ALA A 158 10.89 -19.42 -7.64
C ALA A 158 11.29 -20.89 -7.84
N VAL A 159 11.42 -21.34 -9.10
CA VAL A 159 11.89 -22.71 -9.40
C VAL A 159 13.27 -22.94 -8.80
N ASN A 160 14.20 -21.99 -8.95
CA ASN A 160 15.54 -22.10 -8.38
C ASN A 160 15.54 -22.17 -6.85
N THR A 161 14.63 -21.45 -6.17
CA THR A 161 14.44 -21.56 -4.71
C THR A 161 14.04 -22.99 -4.31
N PHE A 162 13.10 -23.61 -5.03
CA PHE A 162 12.66 -24.98 -4.74
C PHE A 162 13.71 -26.05 -5.09
N LEU A 163 14.58 -25.79 -6.07
CA LEU A 163 15.66 -26.70 -6.43
C LEU A 163 16.83 -26.69 -5.44
N HIS A 164 16.93 -25.68 -4.58
CA HIS A 164 18.02 -25.52 -3.61
C HIS A 164 17.51 -25.44 -2.16
N PRO A 165 16.80 -26.47 -1.65
CA PRO A 165 16.24 -26.44 -0.29
C PRO A 165 17.31 -26.39 0.81
N GLY A 166 18.56 -26.77 0.51
CA GLY A 166 19.68 -26.68 1.45
C GLY A 166 20.21 -25.26 1.67
N LEU A 167 19.82 -24.28 0.85
CA LEU A 167 20.24 -22.87 0.99
C LEU A 167 19.20 -22.02 1.74
N LEU A 168 18.09 -22.62 2.18
CA LEU A 168 17.03 -21.90 2.87
C LEU A 168 17.41 -21.67 4.33
N ASP A 169 17.09 -20.49 4.85
CA ASP A 169 17.22 -20.20 6.27
C ASP A 169 16.01 -20.75 7.02
N GLY A 170 16.23 -21.84 7.77
CA GLY A 170 15.15 -22.52 8.49
C GLY A 170 14.46 -21.67 9.55
N ARG A 171 15.15 -20.68 10.14
CA ARG A 171 14.57 -19.79 11.16
C ARG A 171 13.66 -18.76 10.52
N THR A 172 14.12 -18.14 9.44
CA THR A 172 13.35 -17.20 8.61
C THR A 172 12.09 -17.87 8.07
N LEU A 173 12.24 -19.10 7.55
CA LEU A 173 11.10 -19.89 7.08
C LEU A 173 10.12 -20.22 8.20
N ALA A 174 10.61 -20.61 9.38
CA ALA A 174 9.76 -20.89 10.53
C ALA A 174 8.99 -19.65 10.99
N VAL A 175 9.65 -18.49 11.08
CA VAL A 175 9.01 -17.21 11.43
C VAL A 175 7.92 -16.88 10.41
N GLY A 176 8.24 -16.86 9.12
CA GLY A 176 7.28 -16.49 8.08
C GLY A 176 6.09 -17.44 7.99
N LEU A 177 6.31 -18.76 8.10
CA LEU A 177 5.21 -19.74 8.14
C LEU A 177 4.35 -19.59 9.40
N CYS A 178 4.95 -19.33 10.56
CA CYS A 178 4.22 -19.06 11.79
C CYS A 178 3.39 -17.77 11.68
N THR A 179 3.95 -16.70 11.09
CA THR A 179 3.21 -15.44 10.85
C THR A 179 2.00 -15.70 9.96
N VAL A 180 2.17 -16.40 8.82
CA VAL A 180 1.08 -16.74 7.92
C VAL A 180 0.02 -17.60 8.62
N ALA A 181 0.43 -18.63 9.35
CA ALA A 181 -0.49 -19.48 10.09
C ALA A 181 -1.29 -18.68 11.14
N LEU A 182 -0.63 -17.79 11.86
CA LEU A 182 -1.26 -16.94 12.87
C LEU A 182 -2.26 -15.96 12.26
N ILE A 183 -1.93 -15.34 11.11
CA ILE A 183 -2.87 -14.49 10.35
C ILE A 183 -4.12 -15.29 9.97
N VAL A 184 -3.95 -16.44 9.32
CA VAL A 184 -5.08 -17.28 8.86
C VAL A 184 -5.96 -17.76 10.02
N VAL A 185 -5.34 -18.07 11.18
CA VAL A 185 -6.09 -18.45 12.38
C VAL A 185 -6.85 -17.25 12.94
N LEU A 186 -6.21 -16.09 13.09
CA LEU A 186 -6.82 -14.88 13.64
C LEU A 186 -7.94 -14.34 12.75
N GLU A 187 -7.85 -14.49 11.43
CA GLU A 187 -8.92 -14.14 10.49
C GLU A 187 -10.23 -14.89 10.74
N ARG A 188 -10.17 -16.08 11.36
CA ARG A 188 -11.35 -16.87 11.74
C ARG A 188 -11.91 -16.52 13.12
N THR A 189 -11.31 -15.54 13.81
CA THR A 189 -11.69 -15.11 15.16
C THR A 189 -12.29 -13.70 15.12
N PRO A 190 -12.93 -13.22 16.21
CA PRO A 190 -13.33 -11.82 16.31
C PRO A 190 -12.17 -10.81 16.19
N LEU A 191 -10.91 -11.24 16.28
CA LEU A 191 -9.73 -10.40 16.11
C LEU A 191 -9.32 -10.21 14.64
N ARG A 192 -10.12 -10.68 13.67
CA ARG A 192 -9.79 -10.65 12.23
C ARG A 192 -9.24 -9.31 11.74
N SER A 193 -9.77 -8.20 12.25
CA SER A 193 -9.42 -6.86 11.79
C SER A 193 -8.05 -6.37 12.27
N LEU A 194 -7.48 -7.00 13.29
CA LEU A 194 -6.12 -6.74 13.81
C LEU A 194 -5.20 -7.95 13.62
N GLY A 195 -5.63 -8.97 12.88
CA GLY A 195 -4.94 -10.25 12.77
C GLY A 195 -3.49 -10.11 12.29
N LEU A 196 -3.26 -9.28 11.27
CA LEU A 196 -1.91 -9.02 10.74
C LEU A 196 -1.04 -8.29 11.76
N VAL A 197 -1.55 -7.24 12.41
CA VAL A 197 -0.80 -6.47 13.43
C VAL A 197 -0.39 -7.37 14.59
N VAL A 198 -1.34 -8.15 15.12
CA VAL A 198 -1.09 -9.11 16.21
C VAL A 198 -0.07 -10.17 15.77
N ALA A 199 -0.21 -10.69 14.56
CA ALA A 199 0.71 -11.71 14.06
C ALA A 199 2.15 -11.18 13.95
N VAL A 200 2.32 -10.01 13.33
CA VAL A 200 3.62 -9.35 13.18
C VAL A 200 4.27 -9.08 14.54
N ILE A 201 3.53 -8.47 15.47
CA ILE A 201 4.06 -8.19 16.82
C ILE A 201 4.45 -9.48 17.54
N ALA A 202 3.58 -10.50 17.51
CA ALA A 202 3.83 -11.77 18.20
C ALA A 202 5.06 -12.50 17.63
N THR A 203 5.20 -12.53 16.31
CA THR A 203 6.33 -13.21 15.68
C THR A 203 7.64 -12.44 15.86
N SER A 204 7.64 -11.11 15.75
CA SER A 204 8.85 -10.31 16.00
C SER A 204 9.26 -10.38 17.48
N ALA A 205 8.31 -10.34 18.43
CA ALA A 205 8.62 -10.55 19.85
C ALA A 205 9.22 -11.94 20.11
N SER A 206 8.73 -12.97 19.42
CA SER A 206 9.26 -14.33 19.55
C SER A 206 10.70 -14.45 19.06
N VAL A 207 11.07 -13.74 17.97
CA VAL A 207 12.46 -13.69 17.45
C VAL A 207 13.40 -13.11 18.50
N HIS A 208 13.02 -11.99 19.13
CA HIS A 208 13.81 -11.36 20.20
C HIS A 208 13.94 -12.26 21.44
N LEU A 209 12.85 -12.90 21.86
CA LEU A 209 12.86 -13.78 23.04
C LEU A 209 13.69 -15.06 22.82
N LEU A 210 13.78 -15.55 21.59
CA LEU A 210 14.54 -16.74 21.21
C LEU A 210 16.00 -16.43 20.85
N GLY A 211 16.39 -15.15 20.78
CA GLY A 211 17.75 -14.72 20.40
C GLY A 211 18.10 -15.08 18.96
N TRP A 212 17.14 -15.00 18.04
CA TRP A 212 17.35 -15.33 16.62
C TRP A 212 17.85 -14.12 15.83
N ASP A 213 19.02 -13.59 16.19
CA ASP A 213 19.64 -12.40 15.58
C ASP A 213 20.01 -12.56 14.09
N GLN A 214 19.84 -13.76 13.53
CA GLN A 214 20.05 -14.06 12.11
C GLN A 214 18.83 -13.68 11.24
N VAL A 215 17.65 -13.50 11.87
CA VAL A 215 16.44 -13.08 11.16
C VAL A 215 16.53 -11.57 10.95
N ALA A 216 16.56 -11.15 9.69
CA ALA A 216 16.68 -9.74 9.33
C ALA A 216 15.47 -8.94 9.84
N THR A 217 15.75 -7.86 10.56
CA THR A 217 14.78 -6.87 11.05
C THR A 217 14.81 -5.59 10.21
N LEU A 218 13.82 -4.72 10.37
CA LEU A 218 13.82 -3.42 9.69
C LEU A 218 15.05 -2.55 10.04
N ASN A 219 15.56 -2.64 11.28
CA ASN A 219 16.78 -1.93 11.70
C ASN A 219 18.01 -2.41 10.91
N ASP A 220 18.10 -3.69 10.58
CA ASP A 220 19.21 -4.24 9.78
C ASP A 220 19.21 -3.70 8.35
N LEU A 221 18.04 -3.25 7.88
CA LEU A 221 17.87 -2.57 6.59
C LEU A 221 18.13 -1.06 6.66
N GLY A 222 18.62 -0.55 7.80
CA GLY A 222 18.88 0.87 8.04
C GLY A 222 17.61 1.73 8.13
N VAL A 223 16.45 1.11 8.35
CA VAL A 223 15.18 1.80 8.44
C VAL A 223 15.00 2.39 9.83
N THR A 224 15.20 3.69 9.94
CA THR A 224 14.93 4.44 11.18
C THR A 224 13.75 5.37 10.95
N LEU A 225 12.64 5.11 11.65
CA LEU A 225 11.48 5.99 11.67
C LEU A 225 11.86 7.28 12.40
N SER A 226 12.37 8.25 11.64
CA SER A 226 13.03 9.46 12.16
C SER A 226 12.10 10.69 12.24
N GLY A 227 10.80 10.49 12.05
CA GLY A 227 9.79 11.55 12.06
C GLY A 227 8.93 11.58 10.80
N LEU A 228 8.17 12.66 10.65
CA LEU A 228 7.26 12.85 9.51
C LEU A 228 8.05 13.11 8.21
N PRO A 229 7.48 12.72 7.05
CA PRO A 229 8.13 12.93 5.75
C PRO A 229 8.37 14.41 5.52
N ARG A 230 9.55 14.72 4.98
CA ARG A 230 9.90 16.09 4.57
C ARG A 230 9.63 16.26 3.09
N PRO A 231 9.22 17.46 2.64
CA PRO A 231 9.07 17.72 1.23
C PRO A 231 10.37 17.45 0.46
N GLU A 232 10.28 16.72 -0.64
CA GLU A 232 11.40 16.43 -1.54
C GLU A 232 10.99 16.76 -2.98
N LEU A 233 11.87 17.43 -3.71
CA LEU A 233 11.58 17.87 -5.08
C LEU A 233 11.91 16.78 -6.10
N PRO A 234 11.06 16.61 -7.14
CA PRO A 234 11.30 15.62 -8.18
C PRO A 234 12.63 15.86 -8.89
N LEU A 235 13.27 14.76 -9.28
CA LEU A 235 14.42 14.79 -10.16
C LEU A 235 13.95 14.85 -11.62
N LEU A 236 14.10 16.02 -12.25
CA LEU A 236 13.59 16.24 -13.60
C LEU A 236 14.38 15.49 -14.69
N SER A 237 15.65 15.15 -14.45
CA SER A 237 16.50 14.47 -15.44
C SER A 237 16.02 13.05 -15.79
N VAL A 238 15.30 12.39 -14.87
CA VAL A 238 14.80 11.03 -15.08
C VAL A 238 13.37 10.99 -15.67
N VAL A 239 12.72 12.14 -15.85
CA VAL A 239 11.34 12.23 -16.34
C VAL A 239 11.11 11.44 -17.63
N PRO A 240 11.94 11.58 -18.69
CA PRO A 240 11.70 10.86 -19.95
C PRO A 240 11.65 9.34 -19.80
N ALA A 241 12.52 8.80 -18.95
CA ALA A 241 12.60 7.36 -18.69
C ALA A 241 11.45 6.84 -17.80
N LEU A 242 10.81 7.72 -17.03
CA LEU A 242 9.75 7.37 -16.09
C LEU A 242 8.33 7.60 -16.65
N LEU A 243 8.17 8.19 -17.84
CA LEU A 243 6.85 8.43 -18.44
C LEU A 243 6.05 7.13 -18.64
N VAL A 244 6.66 6.10 -19.25
CA VAL A 244 5.99 4.82 -19.50
C VAL A 244 5.66 4.10 -18.19
N PRO A 245 6.60 3.93 -17.24
CA PRO A 245 6.28 3.40 -15.91
C PRO A 245 5.15 4.15 -15.19
N ALA A 246 5.16 5.48 -15.24
CA ALA A 246 4.14 6.31 -14.59
C ALA A 246 2.74 6.09 -15.18
N VAL A 247 2.62 5.99 -16.51
CA VAL A 247 1.33 5.70 -17.18
C VAL A 247 0.85 4.29 -16.85
N SER A 248 1.76 3.30 -16.81
CA SER A 248 1.43 1.93 -16.42
C SER A 248 0.92 1.85 -14.98
N LEU A 249 1.59 2.54 -14.05
CA LEU A 249 1.16 2.66 -12.66
C LEU A 249 -0.18 3.38 -12.54
N ALA A 250 -0.39 4.45 -13.32
CA ALA A 250 -1.67 5.15 -13.37
C ALA A 250 -2.78 4.20 -13.82
N PHE A 251 -2.58 3.45 -14.91
CA PHE A 251 -3.56 2.47 -15.37
C PHE A 251 -3.90 1.44 -14.29
N VAL A 252 -2.89 0.83 -13.66
CA VAL A 252 -3.10 -0.18 -12.61
C VAL A 252 -3.79 0.41 -11.37
N GLY A 253 -3.39 1.59 -10.91
CA GLY A 253 -4.03 2.25 -9.76
C GLY A 253 -5.49 2.59 -10.04
N LEU A 254 -5.77 3.15 -11.22
CA LEU A 254 -7.13 3.53 -11.62
C LEU A 254 -8.05 2.31 -11.81
N VAL A 255 -7.57 1.22 -12.38
CA VAL A 255 -8.33 -0.04 -12.53
C VAL A 255 -8.68 -0.65 -11.17
N GLN A 256 -7.76 -0.64 -10.20
CA GLN A 256 -8.05 -1.10 -8.85
C GLN A 256 -9.06 -0.19 -8.14
N GLY A 257 -8.89 1.14 -8.25
CA GLY A 257 -9.84 2.12 -7.72
C GLY A 257 -11.23 1.98 -8.33
N ALA A 258 -11.33 1.67 -9.62
CA ALA A 258 -12.60 1.40 -10.30
C ALA A 258 -13.40 0.27 -9.64
N GLY A 259 -12.72 -0.80 -9.26
CA GLY A 259 -13.33 -1.93 -8.56
C GLY A 259 -13.96 -1.51 -7.23
N ILE A 260 -13.43 -0.47 -6.59
CA ILE A 260 -14.01 0.08 -5.35
C ILE A 260 -15.22 0.94 -5.68
N SER A 261 -15.09 1.88 -6.62
CA SER A 261 -16.19 2.77 -7.02
C SER A 261 -17.42 2.00 -7.53
N ALA A 262 -17.21 0.84 -8.14
CA ALA A 262 -18.30 -0.02 -8.64
C ALA A 262 -18.99 -0.84 -7.55
N ASN A 263 -18.31 -1.17 -6.45
CA ASN A 263 -18.79 -2.13 -5.45
C ASN A 263 -19.13 -1.51 -4.09
N PHE A 264 -18.67 -0.29 -3.81
CA PHE A 264 -18.89 0.39 -2.53
C PHE A 264 -19.71 1.68 -2.73
N LEU A 265 -20.91 1.70 -2.14
CA LEU A 265 -21.73 2.91 -2.07
C LEU A 265 -21.11 3.92 -1.08
N ASN A 266 -21.30 5.21 -1.36
CA ASN A 266 -21.03 6.26 -0.39
C ASN A 266 -21.98 6.18 0.81
N ALA A 267 -21.66 6.91 1.87
CA ALA A 267 -22.44 6.96 3.11
C ALA A 267 -23.90 7.45 2.90
N ASP A 268 -24.14 8.21 1.82
CA ASP A 268 -25.46 8.68 1.39
C ASP A 268 -26.20 7.70 0.46
N GLY A 269 -25.62 6.53 0.18
CA GLY A 269 -26.18 5.48 -0.66
C GLY A 269 -25.98 5.69 -2.16
N THR A 270 -25.24 6.72 -2.60
CA THR A 270 -24.97 6.93 -4.02
C THR A 270 -23.70 6.19 -4.48
N TYR A 271 -23.63 5.85 -5.77
CA TYR A 271 -22.38 5.39 -6.36
C TYR A 271 -21.38 6.55 -6.52
N PRO A 272 -20.09 6.32 -6.23
CA PRO A 272 -19.02 7.26 -6.54
C PRO A 272 -18.89 7.58 -8.04
N ASP A 273 -18.32 8.76 -8.36
CA ASP A 273 -17.99 9.16 -9.73
C ASP A 273 -16.54 8.74 -10.05
N PRO A 274 -16.32 7.74 -10.93
CA PRO A 274 -14.98 7.23 -11.21
C PRO A 274 -14.03 8.30 -11.75
N SER A 275 -14.51 9.29 -12.51
CA SER A 275 -13.63 10.34 -13.06
C SER A 275 -13.15 11.29 -11.95
N ARG A 276 -13.99 11.54 -10.94
CA ARG A 276 -13.57 12.27 -9.73
C ARG A 276 -12.63 11.46 -8.86
N ASP A 277 -12.81 10.14 -8.79
CA ASP A 277 -11.86 9.27 -8.10
C ASP A 277 -10.50 9.24 -8.81
N PHE A 278 -10.46 9.35 -10.14
CA PHE A 278 -9.21 9.48 -10.89
C PHE A 278 -8.47 10.78 -10.53
N LEU A 279 -9.21 11.89 -10.48
CA LEU A 279 -8.67 13.17 -10.00
C LEU A 279 -8.14 13.03 -8.56
N GLY A 280 -8.92 12.42 -7.67
CA GLY A 280 -8.57 12.27 -6.27
C GLY A 280 -7.32 11.42 -6.05
N GLN A 281 -7.22 10.27 -6.72
CA GLN A 281 -6.02 9.43 -6.70
C GLN A 281 -4.81 10.14 -7.32
N GLY A 282 -5.04 10.98 -8.34
CA GLY A 282 -4.00 11.81 -8.93
C GLY A 282 -3.43 12.85 -7.96
N VAL A 283 -4.30 13.58 -7.26
CA VAL A 283 -3.90 14.50 -6.16
C VAL A 283 -3.13 13.73 -5.09
N ALA A 284 -3.61 12.55 -4.71
CA ALA A 284 -3.00 11.74 -3.68
C ALA A 284 -1.59 11.27 -4.04
N ASN A 285 -1.35 10.90 -5.30
CA ASN A 285 -0.04 10.53 -5.80
C ASN A 285 0.94 11.71 -5.87
N VAL A 286 0.47 12.88 -6.29
CA VAL A 286 1.31 14.10 -6.28
C VAL A 286 1.71 14.46 -4.85
N ALA A 287 0.74 14.46 -3.92
CA ALA A 287 1.01 14.74 -2.51
C ALA A 287 1.94 13.71 -1.88
N SER A 288 1.66 12.42 -2.11
CA SER A 288 2.50 11.29 -1.68
C SER A 288 3.94 11.45 -2.17
N GLY A 289 4.13 11.64 -3.48
CA GLY A 289 5.45 11.82 -4.07
C GLY A 289 6.22 12.98 -3.46
N LEU A 290 5.61 14.17 -3.37
CA LEU A 290 6.26 15.34 -2.78
C LEU A 290 6.63 15.13 -1.31
N LEU A 291 5.97 14.23 -0.59
CA LEU A 291 6.26 13.83 0.78
C LEU A 291 6.92 12.44 0.85
N GLN A 292 7.80 12.14 -0.12
CA GLN A 292 8.68 10.96 -0.14
C GLN A 292 7.95 9.60 -0.20
N GLY A 293 6.66 9.60 -0.50
CA GLY A 293 5.85 8.42 -0.66
C GLY A 293 5.97 7.79 -2.06
N MET A 294 5.86 6.47 -2.11
CA MET A 294 5.76 5.73 -3.36
C MET A 294 4.39 5.96 -4.05
N PRO A 295 4.23 5.55 -5.33
CA PRO A 295 2.95 5.64 -6.02
C PRO A 295 1.85 4.84 -5.29
N VAL A 296 0.64 5.40 -5.24
CA VAL A 296 -0.53 4.86 -4.52
C VAL A 296 -1.74 4.69 -5.44
N GLY A 297 -2.71 3.88 -5.04
CA GLY A 297 -3.95 3.67 -5.76
C GLY A 297 -5.08 3.23 -4.82
N GLY A 298 -6.29 3.05 -5.37
CA GLY A 298 -7.40 2.53 -4.58
C GLY A 298 -7.15 1.10 -4.10
N SER A 299 -6.99 0.90 -2.79
CA SER A 299 -6.79 -0.41 -2.17
C SER A 299 -8.13 -1.05 -1.81
N VAL A 300 -8.48 -2.14 -2.50
CA VAL A 300 -9.75 -2.86 -2.28
C VAL A 300 -9.79 -3.48 -0.89
N SER A 301 -8.69 -4.12 -0.46
CA SER A 301 -8.57 -4.76 0.86
C SER A 301 -8.68 -3.74 2.00
N ALA A 302 -7.96 -2.63 1.91
CA ALA A 302 -7.99 -1.58 2.93
C ALA A 302 -9.37 -0.89 3.00
N SER A 303 -10.01 -0.64 1.85
CA SER A 303 -11.35 -0.06 1.79
C SER A 303 -12.41 -1.01 2.38
N ALA A 304 -12.30 -2.31 2.07
CA ALA A 304 -13.17 -3.35 2.65
C ALA A 304 -12.97 -3.45 4.17
N LEU A 305 -11.71 -3.52 4.65
CA LEU A 305 -11.39 -3.56 6.07
C LEU A 305 -11.95 -2.33 6.81
N ASN A 306 -11.79 -1.14 6.24
CA ASN A 306 -12.31 0.10 6.81
C ASN A 306 -13.84 0.04 6.97
N LYS A 307 -14.55 -0.40 5.92
CA LYS A 307 -16.01 -0.57 5.96
C LYS A 307 -16.39 -1.64 7.00
N GLU A 308 -15.74 -2.80 6.99
CA GLU A 308 -16.02 -3.90 7.92
C GLU A 308 -15.76 -3.52 9.38
N ALA A 309 -14.76 -2.68 9.64
CA ALA A 309 -14.48 -2.10 10.94
C ALA A 309 -15.52 -1.06 11.40
N GLY A 310 -16.52 -0.76 10.56
CA GLY A 310 -17.67 0.07 10.91
C GLY A 310 -17.58 1.52 10.41
N ALA A 311 -16.69 1.85 9.47
CA ALA A 311 -16.60 3.21 8.93
C ALA A 311 -17.96 3.70 8.40
N GLY A 312 -18.38 4.87 8.88
CA GLY A 312 -19.60 5.56 8.48
C GLY A 312 -19.35 6.79 7.60
N SER A 313 -18.12 7.30 7.54
CA SER A 313 -17.72 8.40 6.66
C SER A 313 -16.23 8.36 6.29
N ARG A 314 -15.81 9.30 5.43
CA ARG A 314 -14.40 9.53 5.04
C ARG A 314 -13.48 9.88 6.21
N TRP A 315 -14.02 10.28 7.36
CA TRP A 315 -13.22 10.63 8.53
C TRP A 315 -12.46 9.44 9.12
N SER A 316 -12.90 8.20 8.87
CA SER A 316 -12.14 7.02 9.29
C SER A 316 -10.77 6.94 8.59
N LEU A 317 -10.70 7.35 7.32
CA LEU A 317 -9.45 7.43 6.55
C LEU A 317 -8.51 8.51 7.12
N VAL A 318 -9.07 9.66 7.50
CA VAL A 318 -8.29 10.73 8.15
C VAL A 318 -7.74 10.26 9.49
N VAL A 319 -8.56 9.59 10.31
CA VAL A 319 -8.12 9.00 11.58
C VAL A 319 -7.03 7.94 11.33
N ALA A 320 -7.16 7.09 10.31
CA ALA A 320 -6.14 6.11 9.95
C ALA A 320 -4.79 6.77 9.62
N SER A 321 -4.79 7.86 8.86
CA SER A 321 -3.57 8.64 8.60
C SER A 321 -2.98 9.27 9.85
N ILE A 322 -3.81 9.79 10.76
CA ILE A 322 -3.33 10.31 12.05
C ILE A 322 -2.71 9.21 12.89
N VAL A 323 -3.34 8.02 12.93
CA VAL A 323 -2.82 6.86 13.65
C VAL A 323 -1.47 6.44 13.08
N MET A 324 -1.33 6.33 11.75
CA MET A 324 -0.03 6.08 11.11
C MET A 324 1.02 7.12 11.53
N ALA A 325 0.67 8.41 11.51
CA ALA A 325 1.58 9.48 11.93
C ALA A 325 2.00 9.35 13.42
N VAL A 326 1.06 9.00 14.30
CA VAL A 326 1.33 8.77 15.73
C VAL A 326 2.23 7.55 15.92
N VAL A 327 2.02 6.45 15.19
CA VAL A 327 2.89 5.28 15.26
C VAL A 327 4.30 5.62 14.79
N VAL A 328 4.43 6.36 13.69
CA VAL A 328 5.74 6.77 13.15
C VAL A 328 6.53 7.60 14.17
N VAL A 329 5.89 8.59 14.79
CA VAL A 329 6.56 9.53 15.71
C VAL A 329 6.75 8.93 17.10
N GLY A 330 5.75 8.19 17.61
CA GLY A 330 5.72 7.70 18.99
C GLY A 330 6.32 6.31 19.20
N PHE A 331 6.36 5.47 18.16
CA PHE A 331 6.73 4.05 18.28
C PHE A 331 7.80 3.62 17.26
N GLY A 332 8.48 4.58 16.62
CA GLY A 332 9.48 4.29 15.58
C GLY A 332 10.60 3.34 16.01
N SER A 333 11.06 3.43 17.27
CA SER A 333 12.08 2.52 17.82
C SER A 333 11.61 1.08 17.96
N VAL A 334 10.33 0.87 18.31
CA VAL A 334 9.72 -0.46 18.42
C VAL A 334 9.44 -1.03 17.04
N VAL A 335 8.93 -0.20 16.12
CA VAL A 335 8.67 -0.61 14.73
C VAL A 335 9.95 -1.02 14.01
N GLY A 336 11.10 -0.38 14.29
CA GLY A 336 12.38 -0.79 13.70
C GLY A 336 12.86 -2.18 14.13
N GLN A 337 12.37 -2.70 15.27
CA GLN A 337 12.73 -4.03 15.77
C GLN A 337 11.89 -5.16 15.15
N VAL A 338 10.90 -4.81 14.33
CA VAL A 338 9.97 -5.73 13.69
C VAL A 338 10.59 -6.40 12.48
#